data_AF-A8JAJ4-F1
#
_entry.id   AF-A8JAJ4-F1
#
_cell.length_a   1.000
_cell.length_b   1.000
_cell.length_c   1.000
_cell.angle_alpha   90.00
_cell.angle_beta   90.00
_cell.angle_gamma   90.00
#
_symmetry.space_group_name_H-M   'P 1'
#
loop_
_entity.id
_entity.type
_entity.pdbx_description
1 polymer ?
#
loop_
_entity_poly.entity_id
_entity_poly.type
_entity_poly.pdbx_seq_one_letter_code
_entity_poly.pdbx_strand_id
1 'polypeptide(L)'
;MVSTSVPLAPGEGAIVEVRRSVGGKISGPEFEAAKQRIANVDSLLGACVQLLADAPSSLSLFKKKASKERREKAIAQLQKERVALTAALGSMFDFASSRGAEAEMAMSRLLKSDQAVREAQVAKDVAEAAMRRVNEASGRELSSRDEQLAALQKQVQALEAEKHELEGSIAKLVRSKESTSLKLKDLTFEFQSTADVAEREIRRLQAELKKAEEAREEALTAANKESAEALSEKAKEQRTLQRRLDSMKSLADANKRQAEEARKQAEEGAERARKQAEDAAAAAKRAAEAKAAREALTAELEGLRREHAMLHSAFMSTGGVDKQLAAIRAAAASSATSLRVGSKAPAGTRGGLRSRGGHCLHAGPCAASANDINRLVAVPYEGSIEGLEAVVRQQKVFLCTDCIATDGSGFLGA
;
A
#
# COMPACT_ATOMS: atom_id res chain seq x y z
N MET A 1 96.76 -8.55 29.89
CA MET A 1 97.93 -9.16 30.55
C MET A 1 98.98 -9.37 29.49
N VAL A 2 100.03 -8.55 29.52
CA VAL A 2 101.10 -8.53 28.52
C VAL A 2 102.06 -9.67 28.85
N SER A 3 102.08 -10.70 28.01
CA SER A 3 103.05 -11.80 28.13
C SER A 3 104.24 -11.44 27.24
N THR A 4 105.25 -10.81 27.83
CA THR A 4 106.56 -10.58 27.23
C THR A 4 107.29 -11.91 27.10
N SER A 5 107.37 -12.43 25.87
CA SER A 5 108.27 -13.53 25.52
C SER A 5 109.71 -13.00 25.45
N VAL A 6 110.55 -13.49 26.35
CA VAL A 6 112.00 -13.28 26.31
C VAL A 6 112.59 -14.19 25.22
N PRO A 7 113.39 -13.67 24.27
CA PRO A 7 114.11 -14.51 23.33
C PRO A 7 115.35 -15.07 24.04
N LEU A 8 115.38 -16.39 24.23
CA LEU A 8 116.59 -17.11 24.64
C LEU A 8 117.57 -17.12 23.47
N ALA A 9 118.73 -16.49 23.66
CA ALA A 9 119.84 -16.50 22.72
C ALA A 9 120.30 -17.94 22.42
N PRO A 10 120.73 -18.24 21.18
CA PRO A 10 121.28 -19.55 20.84
C PRO A 10 122.59 -19.72 21.60
N GLY A 11 122.62 -20.67 22.53
CA GLY A 11 123.80 -21.01 23.31
C GLY A 11 124.97 -21.32 22.40
N GLU A 12 126.07 -20.59 22.62
CA GLU A 12 127.38 -20.83 22.04
C GLU A 12 127.79 -22.28 22.32
N GLY A 13 127.64 -23.14 21.31
CA GLY A 13 128.19 -24.48 21.34
C GLY A 13 129.70 -24.37 21.38
N ALA A 14 130.30 -24.74 22.52
CA ALA A 14 131.74 -24.92 22.62
C ALA A 14 132.18 -25.92 21.54
N ILE A 15 132.86 -25.42 20.50
CA ILE A 15 133.49 -26.25 19.47
C ILE A 15 134.69 -26.92 20.14
N VAL A 16 134.47 -28.12 20.67
CA VAL A 16 135.56 -29.00 21.10
C VAL A 16 136.23 -29.51 19.85
N GLU A 17 137.35 -28.88 19.49
CA GLU A 17 138.22 -29.35 18.40
C GLU A 17 138.92 -30.64 18.86
N VAL A 18 138.22 -31.77 18.71
CA VAL A 18 138.82 -33.10 18.90
C VAL A 18 139.80 -33.30 17.75
N ARG A 19 141.08 -33.05 18.00
CA ARG A 19 142.17 -33.50 17.13
C ARG A 19 142.07 -35.02 17.01
N ARG A 20 141.43 -35.48 15.94
CA ARG A 20 141.39 -36.89 15.56
C ARG A 20 142.82 -37.32 15.26
N SER A 21 143.49 -37.96 16.22
CA SER A 21 144.58 -38.85 15.86
C SER A 21 143.96 -39.87 14.92
N VAL A 22 144.37 -39.85 13.66
CA VAL A 22 143.95 -40.84 12.67
C VAL A 22 144.36 -42.18 13.27
N GLY A 23 143.40 -42.91 13.83
CA GLY A 23 143.57 -44.29 14.26
C GLY A 23 143.79 -45.10 13.00
N GLY A 24 145.02 -45.01 12.48
CA GLY A 24 145.46 -45.74 11.32
C GLY A 24 145.33 -47.21 11.68
N LYS A 25 144.63 -47.95 10.82
CA LYS A 25 144.58 -49.40 10.86
C LYS A 25 145.99 -49.94 11.11
N ILE A 26 146.17 -50.57 12.27
CA ILE A 26 147.37 -51.32 12.61
C ILE A 26 147.30 -52.70 11.88
N SER A 27 146.94 -52.67 10.60
CA SER A 27 146.88 -53.82 9.68
C SER A 27 147.45 -53.46 8.31
N GLY A 28 148.16 -52.32 8.23
CA GLY A 28 148.87 -51.90 7.04
C GLY A 28 150.18 -52.66 6.82
N PRO A 29 150.79 -52.52 5.63
CA PRO A 29 152.08 -53.14 5.30
C PRO A 29 153.19 -52.77 6.31
N GLU A 30 153.06 -51.64 7.01
CA GLU A 30 153.99 -51.20 8.07
C GLU A 30 153.92 -52.07 9.33
N PHE A 31 152.74 -52.62 9.67
CA PHE A 31 152.54 -53.50 10.82
C PHE A 31 153.09 -54.89 10.55
N GLU A 32 152.80 -55.45 9.37
CA GLU A 32 153.43 -56.70 8.91
C GLU A 32 154.95 -56.53 8.78
N ALA A 33 155.44 -55.38 8.31
CA ALA A 33 156.88 -55.08 8.29
C ALA A 33 157.48 -54.94 9.71
N ALA A 34 156.73 -54.48 10.71
CA ALA A 34 157.17 -54.44 12.10
C ALA A 34 157.24 -55.86 12.71
N LYS A 35 156.24 -56.71 12.44
CA LYS A 35 156.22 -58.13 12.82
C LYS A 35 157.41 -58.89 12.20
N GLN A 36 157.66 -58.66 10.91
CA GLN A 36 158.81 -59.20 10.19
C GLN A 36 160.13 -58.72 10.80
N ARG A 37 160.24 -57.45 11.18
CA ARG A 37 161.44 -56.90 11.85
C ARG A 37 161.69 -57.52 13.22
N ILE A 38 160.65 -57.76 14.03
CA ILE A 38 160.78 -58.47 15.31
C ILE A 38 161.25 -59.91 15.09
N ALA A 39 160.69 -60.62 14.10
CA ALA A 39 161.14 -61.96 13.73
C ALA A 39 162.60 -61.98 13.26
N ASN A 40 163.04 -60.97 12.49
CA ASN A 40 164.43 -60.83 12.05
C ASN A 40 165.37 -60.54 13.22
N VAL A 41 164.99 -59.67 14.16
CA VAL A 41 165.78 -59.38 15.37
C VAL A 41 165.90 -60.63 16.24
N ASP A 42 164.82 -61.39 16.42
CA ASP A 42 164.86 -62.65 17.16
C ASP A 42 165.76 -63.69 16.48
N SER A 43 165.69 -63.79 15.15
CA SER A 43 166.57 -64.65 14.35
C SER A 43 168.05 -64.27 14.49
N LEU A 44 168.37 -62.97 14.42
CA LEU A 44 169.72 -62.44 14.57
C LEU A 44 170.26 -62.63 15.99
N LEU A 45 169.44 -62.38 17.02
CA LEU A 45 169.80 -62.66 18.42
C LEU A 45 170.06 -64.16 18.62
N GLY A 46 169.23 -65.02 18.02
CA GLY A 46 169.45 -66.46 17.99
C GLY A 46 170.79 -66.84 17.34
N ALA A 47 171.10 -66.27 16.17
CA ALA A 47 172.36 -66.49 15.49
C ALA A 47 173.57 -65.99 16.30
N CYS A 48 173.47 -64.84 16.96
CA CYS A 48 174.54 -64.32 17.84
C CYS A 48 174.78 -65.24 19.04
N VAL A 49 173.72 -65.74 19.67
CA VAL A 49 173.83 -66.69 20.79
C VAL A 49 174.41 -68.03 20.33
N GLN A 50 174.03 -68.49 19.12
CA GLN A 50 174.58 -69.71 18.51
C GLN A 50 176.06 -69.56 18.16
N LEU A 51 176.47 -68.45 17.56
CA LEU A 51 177.88 -68.11 17.31
C LEU A 51 178.68 -68.03 18.61
N LEU A 52 178.09 -67.48 19.68
CA LEU A 52 178.67 -67.48 21.02
C LEU A 52 178.74 -68.88 21.64
N ALA A 53 177.93 -69.84 21.24
CA ALA A 53 178.01 -71.25 21.66
C ALA A 53 179.10 -71.99 20.88
N ASP A 54 179.19 -71.78 19.57
CA ASP A 54 180.05 -72.52 18.65
C ASP A 54 181.49 -71.99 18.56
N ALA A 55 181.77 -70.78 19.05
CA ALA A 55 183.12 -70.21 18.97
C ALA A 55 184.18 -71.09 19.69
N PRO A 56 185.36 -71.33 19.10
CA PRO A 56 186.40 -72.15 19.72
C PRO A 56 186.98 -71.47 20.98
N SER A 57 187.37 -72.27 21.97
CA SER A 57 187.82 -71.79 23.29
C SER A 57 189.03 -70.84 23.26
N SER A 58 189.79 -70.84 22.17
CA SER A 58 190.92 -69.92 21.91
C SER A 58 190.51 -68.46 21.65
N LEU A 59 189.28 -68.22 21.19
CA LEU A 59 188.73 -66.89 20.88
C LEU A 59 187.78 -66.38 21.96
N SER A 60 187.53 -67.16 23.01
CA SER A 60 186.67 -66.72 24.11
C SER A 60 187.38 -65.66 24.96
N LEU A 61 186.68 -64.56 25.28
CA LEU A 61 187.13 -63.50 26.22
C LEU A 61 187.42 -64.02 27.64
N PHE A 62 187.21 -65.31 27.89
CA PHE A 62 187.31 -65.96 29.18
C PHE A 62 188.49 -66.97 29.17
N LYS A 63 189.73 -66.48 29.39
CA LYS A 63 191.00 -67.22 29.17
C LYS A 63 191.43 -68.23 30.28
N LYS A 64 190.53 -68.84 31.07
CA LYS A 64 190.91 -69.83 32.12
C LYS A 64 189.90 -70.97 32.21
N LYS A 65 190.27 -72.23 32.47
CA LYS A 65 189.34 -73.41 32.52
C LYS A 65 188.02 -73.22 33.31
N ALA A 66 187.97 -72.31 34.29
CA ALA A 66 186.72 -71.83 34.93
C ALA A 66 185.79 -71.01 33.98
N SER A 67 186.15 -70.88 32.70
CA SER A 67 185.51 -70.06 31.70
C SER A 67 184.45 -70.77 30.88
N LYS A 68 184.56 -72.09 30.72
CA LYS A 68 183.57 -72.86 29.95
C LYS A 68 182.22 -72.80 30.65
N GLU A 69 182.20 -73.05 31.95
CA GLU A 69 180.99 -72.99 32.76
C GLU A 69 180.40 -71.57 32.84
N ARG A 70 181.25 -70.53 32.93
CA ARG A 70 180.80 -69.12 32.88
C ARG A 70 180.22 -68.75 31.52
N ARG A 71 180.80 -69.26 30.44
CA ARG A 71 180.31 -69.06 29.07
C ARG A 71 178.99 -69.77 28.84
N GLU A 72 178.85 -71.02 29.28
CA GLU A 72 177.58 -71.77 29.22
C GLU A 72 176.50 -71.09 30.06
N LYS A 73 176.82 -70.60 31.26
CA LYS A 73 175.90 -69.78 32.07
C LYS A 73 175.51 -68.47 31.38
N ALA A 74 176.45 -67.78 30.74
CA ALA A 74 176.17 -66.56 29.98
C ALA A 74 175.30 -66.82 28.74
N ILE A 75 175.55 -67.92 28.01
CA ILE A 75 174.72 -68.34 26.88
C ILE A 75 173.31 -68.69 27.35
N ALA A 76 173.16 -69.48 28.42
CA ALA A 76 171.86 -69.82 28.99
C ALA A 76 171.10 -68.57 29.47
N GLN A 77 171.81 -67.61 30.07
CA GLN A 77 171.24 -66.33 30.48
C GLN A 77 170.79 -65.49 29.27
N LEU A 78 171.60 -65.40 28.21
CA LEU A 78 171.24 -64.70 26.97
C LEU A 78 170.08 -65.39 26.22
N GLN A 79 169.99 -66.72 26.25
CA GLN A 79 168.83 -67.45 25.73
C GLN A 79 167.57 -67.13 26.52
N LYS A 80 167.68 -67.09 27.86
CA LYS A 80 166.58 -66.72 28.75
C LYS A 80 166.12 -65.28 28.49
N GLU A 81 167.05 -64.35 28.34
CA GLU A 81 166.76 -62.93 28.03
C GLU A 81 166.17 -62.76 26.63
N ARG A 82 166.66 -63.49 25.62
CA ARG A 82 166.06 -63.52 24.28
C ARG A 82 164.60 -63.98 24.35
N VAL A 83 164.32 -65.11 25.00
CA VAL A 83 162.95 -65.63 25.14
C VAL A 83 162.06 -64.64 25.87
N ALA A 84 162.57 -63.99 26.93
CA ALA A 84 161.84 -62.96 27.67
C ALA A 84 161.54 -61.72 26.81
N LEU A 85 162.50 -61.25 26.01
CA LEU A 85 162.31 -60.11 25.09
C LEU A 85 161.33 -60.44 23.97
N THR A 86 161.42 -61.62 23.36
CA THR A 86 160.49 -62.06 22.30
C THR A 86 159.06 -62.22 22.85
N ALA A 87 158.91 -62.75 24.07
CA ALA A 87 157.62 -62.80 24.75
C ALA A 87 157.07 -61.40 25.07
N ALA A 88 157.91 -60.48 25.56
CA ALA A 88 157.52 -59.10 25.84
C ALA A 88 157.09 -58.36 24.56
N LEU A 89 157.88 -58.45 23.49
CA LEU A 89 157.56 -57.84 22.19
C LEU A 89 156.29 -58.43 21.57
N GLY A 90 156.09 -59.74 21.66
CA GLY A 90 154.84 -60.40 21.26
C GLY A 90 153.63 -59.86 22.05
N SER A 91 153.75 -59.79 23.38
CA SER A 91 152.67 -59.28 24.24
C SER A 91 152.32 -57.80 23.96
N MET A 92 153.31 -56.96 23.68
CA MET A 92 153.09 -55.56 23.30
C MET A 92 152.37 -55.44 21.95
N PHE A 93 152.68 -56.34 21.01
CA PHE A 93 152.06 -56.37 19.70
C PHE A 93 150.60 -56.86 19.75
N ASP A 94 150.32 -57.89 20.54
CA ASP A 94 148.97 -58.38 20.80
C ASP A 94 148.11 -57.33 21.55
N PHE A 95 148.73 -56.61 22.49
CA PHE A 95 148.10 -55.48 23.17
C PHE A 95 147.78 -54.32 22.21
N ALA A 96 148.70 -53.97 21.29
CA ALA A 96 148.46 -52.95 20.28
C ALA A 96 147.36 -53.36 19.28
N SER A 97 147.32 -54.63 18.87
CA SER A 97 146.31 -55.18 17.97
C SER A 97 144.91 -55.19 18.60
N SER A 98 144.80 -55.65 19.85
CA SER A 98 143.53 -55.64 20.59
C SER A 98 143.00 -54.21 20.81
N ARG A 99 143.86 -53.24 21.11
CA ARG A 99 143.49 -51.81 21.18
C ARG A 99 143.03 -51.24 19.85
N GLY A 100 143.61 -51.69 18.73
CA GLY A 100 143.15 -51.33 17.39
C GLY A 100 141.71 -51.81 17.12
N ALA A 101 141.40 -53.06 17.45
CA ALA A 101 140.06 -53.63 17.32
C ALA A 101 139.03 -52.93 18.23
N GLU A 102 139.42 -52.59 19.47
CA GLU A 102 138.59 -51.80 20.39
C GLU A 102 138.28 -50.40 19.83
N ALA A 103 139.27 -49.74 19.23
CA ALA A 103 139.10 -48.42 18.62
C ALA A 103 138.18 -48.47 17.39
N GLU A 104 138.30 -49.49 16.52
CA GLU A 104 137.40 -49.67 15.38
C GLU A 104 135.96 -49.96 15.82
N MET A 105 135.77 -50.78 16.86
CA MET A 105 134.45 -51.01 17.46
C MET A 105 133.86 -49.73 18.06
N ALA A 106 134.68 -48.93 18.76
CA ALA A 106 134.25 -47.65 19.32
C ALA A 106 133.86 -46.66 18.20
N MET A 107 134.66 -46.57 17.13
CA MET A 107 134.36 -45.73 15.97
C MET A 107 133.09 -46.19 15.25
N SER A 108 132.89 -47.50 15.09
CA SER A 108 131.66 -48.07 14.51
C SER A 108 130.43 -47.78 15.38
N ARG A 109 130.55 -47.85 16.71
CA ARG A 109 129.48 -47.45 17.64
C ARG A 109 129.18 -45.96 17.56
N LEU A 110 130.21 -45.12 17.44
CA LEU A 110 130.06 -43.68 17.32
C LEU A 110 129.38 -43.30 16.00
N LEU A 111 129.77 -43.91 14.87
CA LEU A 111 129.10 -43.69 13.59
C LEU A 111 127.64 -44.15 13.60
N LYS A 112 127.33 -45.29 14.24
CA LYS A 112 125.94 -45.73 14.43
C LYS A 112 125.14 -44.78 15.33
N SER A 113 125.77 -44.25 16.38
CA SER A 113 125.16 -43.25 17.26
C SER A 113 124.90 -41.94 16.50
N ASP A 114 125.86 -41.45 15.72
CA ASP A 114 125.70 -40.25 14.89
C ASP A 114 124.58 -40.43 13.86
N GLN A 115 124.49 -41.61 13.24
CA GLN A 115 123.40 -41.94 12.32
C GLN A 115 122.05 -41.94 13.06
N ALA A 116 121.96 -42.58 14.23
CA ALA A 116 120.74 -42.59 15.03
C ALA A 116 120.30 -41.18 15.48
N VAL A 117 121.25 -40.30 15.82
CA VAL A 117 120.96 -38.90 16.16
C VAL A 117 120.42 -38.14 14.94
N ARG A 118 121.00 -38.35 13.75
CA ARG A 118 120.48 -37.73 12.51
C ARG A 118 119.08 -38.23 12.18
N GLU A 119 118.84 -39.54 12.29
CA GLU A 119 117.52 -40.14 12.07
C GLU A 119 116.48 -39.61 13.07
N ALA A 120 116.86 -39.49 14.35
CA ALA A 120 116.01 -38.89 15.38
C ALA A 120 115.72 -37.40 15.12
N GLN A 121 116.70 -36.64 14.62
CA GLN A 121 116.50 -35.24 14.26
C GLN A 121 115.54 -35.10 13.07
N VAL A 122 115.69 -35.93 12.03
CA VAL A 122 114.75 -35.96 10.90
C VAL A 122 113.34 -36.33 11.38
N ALA A 123 113.21 -37.34 12.25
CA ALA A 123 111.92 -37.73 12.82
C ALA A 123 111.27 -36.59 13.64
N LYS A 124 112.08 -35.86 14.42
CA LYS A 124 111.64 -34.67 15.15
C LYS A 124 111.15 -33.58 14.21
N ASP A 125 111.93 -33.24 13.18
CA ASP A 125 111.56 -32.18 12.22
C ASP A 125 110.27 -32.54 11.46
N VAL A 126 110.08 -33.82 11.11
CA VAL A 126 108.84 -34.32 10.50
C VAL A 126 107.67 -34.21 11.48
N ALA A 127 107.86 -34.57 12.75
CA ALA A 127 106.81 -34.46 13.77
C ALA A 127 106.43 -32.99 14.04
N GLU A 128 107.41 -32.08 14.12
CA GLU A 128 107.17 -30.64 14.26
C GLU A 128 106.45 -30.07 13.05
N ALA A 129 106.83 -30.46 11.83
CA ALA A 129 106.14 -30.06 10.61
C ALA A 129 104.69 -30.57 10.57
N ALA A 130 104.44 -31.81 11.00
CA ALA A 130 103.10 -32.37 11.10
C ALA A 130 102.25 -31.60 12.13
N MET A 131 102.79 -31.31 13.31
CA MET A 131 102.11 -30.52 14.35
C MET A 131 101.80 -29.10 13.89
N ARG A 132 102.71 -28.44 13.16
CA ARG A 132 102.44 -27.12 12.56
C ARG A 132 101.27 -27.18 11.57
N ARG A 133 101.23 -28.18 10.69
CA ARG A 133 100.11 -28.36 9.74
C ARG A 133 98.78 -28.59 10.45
N VAL A 134 98.78 -29.39 11.52
CA VAL A 134 97.57 -29.61 12.34
C VAL A 134 97.13 -28.30 13.00
N ASN A 135 98.04 -27.55 13.60
CA ASN A 135 97.72 -26.26 14.24
C ASN A 135 97.20 -25.23 13.23
N GLU A 136 97.78 -25.16 12.03
CA GLU A 136 97.30 -24.28 10.95
C GLU A 136 95.91 -24.70 10.46
N ALA A 137 95.65 -26.00 10.32
CA ALA A 137 94.35 -26.51 9.93
C ALA A 137 93.29 -26.19 11.00
N SER A 138 93.57 -26.49 12.28
CA SER A 138 92.68 -26.15 13.39
C SER A 138 92.46 -24.65 13.51
N GLY A 139 93.49 -23.82 13.26
CA GLY A 139 93.36 -22.37 13.22
C GLY A 139 92.38 -21.88 12.15
N ARG A 140 92.46 -22.44 10.93
CA ARG A 140 91.50 -22.12 9.85
C ARG A 140 90.08 -22.58 10.17
N GLU A 141 89.93 -23.75 10.78
CA GLU A 141 88.61 -24.26 11.20
C GLU A 141 87.98 -23.38 12.29
N LEU A 142 88.79 -22.92 13.26
CA LEU A 142 88.32 -21.99 14.30
C LEU A 142 87.89 -20.66 13.68
N SER A 143 88.70 -20.06 12.80
CA SER A 143 88.32 -18.82 12.11
C SER A 143 87.03 -18.97 11.30
N SER A 144 86.86 -20.09 10.58
CA SER A 144 85.63 -20.39 9.84
C SER A 144 84.41 -20.51 10.75
N ARG A 145 84.57 -21.15 11.92
CA ARG A 145 83.50 -21.23 12.94
C ARG A 145 83.17 -19.86 13.54
N ASP A 146 84.16 -19.01 13.79
CA ASP A 146 83.94 -17.66 14.30
C ASP A 146 83.19 -16.79 13.29
N GLU A 147 83.51 -16.92 11.99
CA GLU A 147 82.76 -16.26 10.91
C GLU A 147 81.30 -16.76 10.84
N GLN A 148 81.08 -18.08 10.97
CA GLN A 148 79.74 -18.66 11.02
C GLN A 148 78.95 -18.19 12.25
N LEU A 149 79.58 -18.13 13.43
CA LEU A 149 78.96 -17.62 14.65
C LEU A 149 78.59 -16.14 14.50
N ALA A 150 79.47 -15.32 13.94
CA ALA A 150 79.17 -13.91 13.68
C ALA A 150 78.02 -13.72 12.68
N ALA A 151 77.94 -14.56 11.64
CA ALA A 151 76.83 -14.55 10.68
C ALA A 151 75.50 -14.94 11.35
N LEU A 152 75.49 -16.00 12.15
CA LEU A 152 74.32 -16.43 12.91
C LEU A 152 73.87 -15.38 13.92
N GLN A 153 74.78 -14.71 14.62
CA GLN A 153 74.46 -13.62 15.53
C GLN A 153 73.77 -12.45 14.82
N LYS A 154 74.28 -12.05 13.64
CA LYS A 154 73.62 -11.01 12.82
C LYS A 154 72.22 -11.44 12.39
N GLN A 155 72.02 -12.71 12.03
CA GLN A 155 70.71 -13.23 11.65
C GLN A 155 69.73 -13.22 12.83
N VAL A 156 70.18 -13.60 14.03
CA VAL A 156 69.35 -13.53 15.24
C VAL A 156 68.93 -12.09 15.54
N GLN A 157 69.86 -11.13 15.49
CA GLN A 157 69.53 -9.72 15.69
C GLN A 157 68.52 -9.18 14.67
N ALA A 158 68.64 -9.59 13.40
CA ALA A 158 67.69 -9.20 12.37
C ALA A 158 66.27 -9.77 12.64
N LEU A 159 66.19 -11.05 13.04
CA LEU A 159 64.92 -11.69 13.40
C LEU A 159 64.29 -11.08 14.67
N GLU A 160 65.11 -10.67 15.64
CA GLU A 160 64.64 -9.96 16.84
C GLU A 160 64.07 -8.59 16.49
N ALA A 161 64.69 -7.86 15.57
CA ALA A 161 64.17 -6.59 15.06
C ALA A 161 62.83 -6.78 14.34
N GLU A 162 62.74 -7.77 13.44
CA GLU A 162 61.50 -8.11 12.72
C GLU A 162 60.39 -8.52 13.70
N LYS A 163 60.72 -9.33 14.72
CA LYS A 163 59.78 -9.69 15.79
C LYS A 163 59.23 -8.45 16.49
N HIS A 164 60.07 -7.50 16.88
CA HIS A 164 59.62 -6.28 17.54
C HIS A 164 58.76 -5.39 16.62
N GLU A 165 59.06 -5.32 15.33
CA GLU A 165 58.21 -4.62 14.34
C GLU A 165 56.82 -5.28 14.20
N LEU A 166 56.78 -6.61 14.18
CA LEU A 166 55.54 -7.38 14.14
C LEU A 166 54.72 -7.19 15.42
N GLU A 167 55.34 -7.25 16.60
CA GLU A 167 54.69 -6.96 17.89
C GLU A 167 54.09 -5.53 17.90
N GLY A 168 54.85 -4.54 17.42
CA GLY A 168 54.36 -3.17 17.28
C GLY A 168 53.17 -3.05 16.31
N SER A 169 53.18 -3.80 15.21
CA SER A 169 52.10 -3.85 14.24
C SER A 169 50.84 -4.53 14.81
N ILE A 170 51.01 -5.63 15.55
CA ILE A 170 49.92 -6.31 16.27
C ILE A 170 49.27 -5.35 17.29
N ALA A 171 50.07 -4.63 18.08
CA ALA A 171 49.54 -3.68 19.06
C ALA A 171 48.76 -2.52 18.41
N LYS A 172 49.14 -2.08 17.20
CA LYS A 172 48.37 -1.10 16.42
C LYS A 172 47.04 -1.69 15.93
N LEU A 173 47.06 -2.91 15.40
CA LEU A 173 45.86 -3.60 14.93
C LEU A 173 44.86 -3.87 16.06
N VAL A 174 45.32 -4.29 17.24
CA VAL A 174 44.48 -4.50 18.42
C VAL A 174 43.78 -3.20 18.83
N ARG A 175 44.52 -2.09 18.97
CA ARG A 175 43.93 -0.78 19.28
C ARG A 175 42.93 -0.31 18.23
N SER A 176 43.24 -0.53 16.95
CA SER A 176 42.32 -0.23 15.85
C SER A 176 41.02 -1.06 15.94
N LYS A 177 41.15 -2.38 16.19
CA LYS A 177 40.01 -3.29 16.39
C LYS A 177 39.15 -2.89 17.58
N GLU A 178 39.75 -2.51 18.71
CA GLU A 178 39.02 -2.04 19.89
C GLU A 178 38.27 -0.74 19.59
N SER A 179 38.92 0.22 18.91
CA SER A 179 38.26 1.47 18.50
C SER A 179 37.09 1.23 17.54
N THR A 180 37.24 0.36 16.55
CA THR A 180 36.14 0.03 15.62
C THR A 180 35.04 -0.76 16.32
N SER A 181 35.36 -1.64 17.27
CA SER A 181 34.38 -2.35 18.08
C SER A 181 33.54 -1.40 18.94
N LEU A 182 34.14 -0.37 19.54
CA LEU A 182 33.42 0.67 20.27
C LEU A 182 32.50 1.46 19.35
N LYS A 183 33.00 1.93 18.19
CA LYS A 183 32.18 2.62 17.19
C LYS A 183 30.99 1.80 16.70
N LEU A 184 31.16 0.49 16.53
CA LEU A 184 30.08 -0.42 16.16
C LEU A 184 29.02 -0.53 17.27
N LYS A 185 29.42 -0.55 18.54
CA LYS A 185 28.48 -0.55 19.67
C LYS A 185 27.70 0.76 19.74
N ASP A 186 28.37 1.89 19.57
CA ASP A 186 27.75 3.21 19.57
C ASP A 186 26.72 3.33 18.43
N LEU A 187 27.11 2.95 17.20
CA LEU A 187 26.20 2.90 16.06
C LEU A 187 25.01 1.96 16.31
N THR A 188 25.25 0.79 16.89
CA THR A 188 24.17 -0.15 17.22
C THR A 188 23.19 0.45 18.22
N PHE A 189 23.69 1.17 19.22
CA PHE A 189 22.86 1.88 20.19
C PHE A 189 22.06 3.02 19.54
N GLU A 190 22.68 3.81 18.66
CA GLU A 190 21.99 4.86 17.88
C GLU A 190 20.89 4.28 16.99
N PHE A 191 21.15 3.16 16.29
CA PHE A 191 20.16 2.46 15.49
C PHE A 191 18.99 1.93 16.35
N GLN A 192 19.27 1.35 17.51
CA GLN A 192 18.22 0.89 18.43
C GLN A 192 17.40 2.07 18.96
N SER A 193 18.05 3.15 19.39
CA SER A 193 17.35 4.35 19.88
C SER A 193 16.48 4.99 18.81
N THR A 194 16.95 5.05 17.56
CA THR A 194 16.15 5.60 16.45
C THR A 194 14.99 4.69 16.07
N ALA A 195 15.19 3.37 16.08
CA ALA A 195 14.12 2.40 15.91
C ALA A 195 13.04 2.54 17.00
N ASP A 196 13.42 2.66 18.27
CA ASP A 196 12.48 2.84 19.39
C ASP A 196 11.67 4.14 19.29
N VAL A 197 12.27 5.22 18.77
CA VAL A 197 11.56 6.47 18.49
C VAL A 197 10.57 6.29 17.34
N ALA A 198 11.00 5.65 16.25
CA ALA A 198 10.14 5.36 15.11
C ALA A 198 8.96 4.45 15.48
N GLU A 199 9.19 3.40 16.27
CA GLU A 199 8.13 2.51 16.76
C GLU A 199 7.10 3.25 17.63
N ARG A 200 7.57 4.15 18.52
CA ARG A 200 6.68 4.99 19.34
C ARG A 200 5.84 5.93 18.47
N GLU A 201 6.44 6.53 17.45
CA GLU A 201 5.74 7.41 16.53
C GLU A 201 4.72 6.66 15.67
N ILE A 202 5.06 5.46 15.19
CA ILE A 202 4.11 4.58 14.48
C ILE A 202 2.90 4.27 15.38
N ARG A 203 3.12 3.92 16.65
CA ARG A 203 2.02 3.66 17.60
C ARG A 203 1.18 4.91 17.86
N ARG A 204 1.79 6.09 17.96
CA ARG A 204 1.09 7.37 18.09
C ARG A 204 0.20 7.64 16.87
N LEU A 205 0.76 7.54 15.68
CA LEU A 205 0.05 7.75 14.41
C LEU A 205 -1.07 6.73 14.21
N GLN A 206 -0.88 5.47 14.59
CA GLN A 206 -1.94 4.46 14.57
C GLN A 206 -3.10 4.81 15.52
N ALA A 207 -2.80 5.31 16.72
CA ALA A 207 -3.83 5.75 17.66
C ALA A 207 -4.58 7.01 17.16
N GLU A 208 -3.87 7.95 16.54
CA GLU A 208 -4.47 9.14 15.92
C GLU A 208 -5.35 8.78 14.72
N LEU A 209 -4.89 7.86 13.86
CA LEU A 209 -5.67 7.35 12.75
C LEU A 209 -6.97 6.70 13.25
N LYS A 210 -6.87 5.83 14.26
CA LYS A 210 -8.04 5.17 14.86
C LYS A 210 -9.04 6.19 15.42
N LYS A 211 -8.58 7.21 16.15
CA LYS A 211 -9.43 8.29 16.64
C LYS A 211 -10.09 9.10 15.52
N ALA A 212 -9.37 9.36 14.43
CA ALA A 212 -9.90 10.06 13.27
C ALA A 212 -10.94 9.22 12.52
N GLU A 213 -10.75 7.91 12.43
CA GLU A 213 -11.72 6.95 11.87
C GLU A 213 -12.99 6.89 12.73
N GLU A 214 -12.85 6.74 14.05
CA GLU A 214 -13.98 6.77 15.00
C GLU A 214 -14.76 8.10 14.89
N ALA A 215 -14.07 9.25 14.89
CA ALA A 215 -14.70 10.56 14.73
C ALA A 215 -15.41 10.72 13.37
N ARG A 216 -14.85 10.13 12.29
CA ARG A 216 -15.48 10.13 10.97
C ARG A 216 -16.75 9.27 10.96
N GLU A 217 -16.72 8.09 11.58
CA GLU A 217 -17.89 7.22 11.70
C GLU A 217 -18.99 7.88 12.54
N GLU A 218 -18.63 8.53 13.65
CA GLU A 218 -19.56 9.33 14.46
C GLU A 218 -20.17 10.48 13.65
N ALA A 219 -19.37 11.22 12.88
CA ALA A 219 -19.86 12.29 12.03
C ALA A 219 -20.80 11.77 10.92
N LEU A 220 -20.49 10.63 10.30
CA LEU A 220 -21.35 10.00 9.30
C LEU A 220 -22.66 9.50 9.89
N THR A 221 -22.62 8.88 11.07
CA THR A 221 -23.84 8.42 11.76
C THR A 221 -24.73 9.60 12.18
N ALA A 222 -24.13 10.68 12.69
CA ALA A 222 -24.85 11.91 12.99
C ALA A 222 -25.47 12.55 11.74
N ALA A 223 -24.71 12.69 10.65
CA ALA A 223 -25.20 13.25 9.38
C ALA A 223 -26.32 12.39 8.76
N ASN A 224 -26.20 11.06 8.83
CA ASN A 224 -27.24 10.14 8.37
C ASN A 224 -28.50 10.24 9.22
N LYS A 225 -28.36 10.38 10.55
CA LYS A 225 -29.49 10.57 11.46
C LYS A 225 -30.19 11.91 11.20
N GLU A 226 -29.44 13.00 11.07
CA GLU A 226 -29.98 14.32 10.74
C GLU A 226 -30.68 14.31 9.37
N SER A 227 -30.08 13.67 8.36
CA SER A 227 -30.69 13.50 7.04
C SER A 227 -31.97 12.68 7.11
N ALA A 228 -32.01 11.61 7.91
CA ALA A 228 -33.19 10.78 8.11
C ALA A 228 -34.32 11.54 8.83
N GLU A 229 -33.98 12.33 9.86
CA GLU A 229 -34.92 13.20 10.57
C GLU A 229 -35.47 14.29 9.64
N ALA A 230 -34.61 14.96 8.85
CA ALA A 230 -35.02 15.95 7.86
C ALA A 230 -35.92 15.36 6.77
N LEU A 231 -35.64 14.15 6.27
CA LEU A 231 -36.51 13.45 5.33
C LEU A 231 -37.85 13.06 5.97
N SER A 232 -37.84 12.65 7.25
CA SER A 232 -39.07 12.35 7.99
C SER A 232 -39.95 13.58 8.17
N GLU A 233 -39.36 14.73 8.53
CA GLU A 233 -40.09 16.00 8.61
C GLU A 233 -40.64 16.44 7.25
N LYS A 234 -39.83 16.39 6.18
CA LYS A 234 -40.31 16.66 4.82
C LYS A 234 -41.45 15.72 4.41
N ALA A 235 -41.39 14.44 4.80
CA ALA A 235 -42.48 13.50 4.55
C ALA A 235 -43.76 13.85 5.33
N LYS A 236 -43.64 14.33 6.58
CA LYS A 236 -44.79 14.86 7.35
C LYS A 236 -45.37 16.10 6.69
N GLU A 237 -44.54 17.06 6.31
CA GLU A 237 -44.95 18.26 5.58
C GLU A 237 -45.68 17.90 4.29
N GLN A 238 -45.11 17.00 3.48
CA GLN A 238 -45.73 16.50 2.26
C GLN A 238 -47.09 15.84 2.54
N ARG A 239 -47.22 15.04 3.61
CA ARG A 239 -48.53 14.49 4.03
C ARG A 239 -49.52 15.57 4.43
N THR A 240 -49.09 16.63 5.13
CA THR A 240 -49.97 17.74 5.50
C THR A 240 -50.42 18.55 4.29
N LEU A 241 -49.51 18.84 3.35
CA LEU A 241 -49.81 19.50 2.10
C LEU A 241 -50.75 18.65 1.24
N GLN A 242 -50.52 17.33 1.18
CA GLN A 242 -51.40 16.39 0.49
C GLN A 242 -52.81 16.42 1.10
N ARG A 243 -52.95 16.36 2.43
CA ARG A 243 -54.25 16.50 3.11
C ARG A 243 -54.94 17.83 2.81
N ARG A 244 -54.19 18.94 2.78
CA ARG A 244 -54.74 20.26 2.40
C ARG A 244 -55.21 20.27 0.96
N LEU A 245 -54.43 19.70 0.05
CA LEU A 245 -54.77 19.59 -1.37
C LEU A 245 -56.02 18.72 -1.58
N ASP A 246 -56.12 17.59 -0.87
CA ASP A 246 -57.29 16.72 -0.92
C ASP A 246 -58.53 17.40 -0.28
N SER A 247 -58.35 18.17 0.80
CA SER A 247 -59.41 19.00 1.39
C SER A 247 -59.86 20.11 0.44
N MET A 248 -58.93 20.77 -0.26
CA MET A 248 -59.25 21.79 -1.27
C MET A 248 -59.95 21.20 -2.47
N LYS A 249 -59.55 20.01 -2.92
CA LYS A 249 -60.28 19.24 -3.95
C LYS A 249 -61.69 18.90 -3.48
N SER A 250 -61.85 18.40 -2.26
CA SER A 250 -63.16 18.10 -1.69
C SER A 250 -64.04 19.35 -1.58
N LEU A 251 -63.47 20.50 -1.18
CA LEU A 251 -64.18 21.78 -1.17
C LEU A 251 -64.53 22.27 -2.57
N ALA A 252 -63.62 22.11 -3.55
CA ALA A 252 -63.90 22.44 -4.94
C ALA A 252 -65.02 21.56 -5.52
N ASP A 253 -65.02 20.26 -5.21
CA ASP A 253 -66.08 19.32 -5.60
C ASP A 253 -67.40 19.66 -4.90
N ALA A 254 -67.36 20.04 -3.62
CA ALA A 254 -68.54 20.51 -2.88
C ALA A 254 -69.08 21.82 -3.46
N ASN A 255 -68.23 22.79 -3.76
CA ASN A 255 -68.59 24.04 -4.40
C ASN A 255 -69.12 23.81 -5.81
N LYS A 256 -68.55 22.86 -6.56
CA LYS A 256 -69.06 22.46 -7.87
C LYS A 256 -70.46 21.89 -7.76
N ARG A 257 -70.72 21.00 -6.78
CA ARG A 257 -72.06 20.47 -6.49
C ARG A 257 -73.02 21.58 -6.07
N GLN A 258 -72.61 22.49 -5.18
CA GLN A 258 -73.43 23.64 -4.79
C GLN A 258 -73.71 24.58 -5.96
N ALA A 259 -72.75 24.79 -6.87
CA ALA A 259 -72.95 25.59 -8.08
C ALA A 259 -73.89 24.89 -9.06
N GLU A 260 -73.79 23.56 -9.21
CA GLU A 260 -74.73 22.75 -10.00
C GLU A 260 -76.15 22.78 -9.39
N GLU A 261 -76.27 22.67 -8.07
CA GLU A 261 -77.54 22.79 -7.34
C GLU A 261 -78.13 24.20 -7.43
N ALA A 262 -77.32 25.25 -7.26
CA ALA A 262 -77.74 26.63 -7.42
C ALA A 262 -78.15 26.93 -8.87
N ARG A 263 -77.45 26.37 -9.85
CA ARG A 263 -77.83 26.46 -11.27
C ARG A 263 -79.14 25.74 -11.52
N LYS A 264 -79.36 24.57 -10.94
CA LYS A 264 -80.64 23.85 -11.01
C LYS A 264 -81.78 24.65 -10.36
N GLN A 265 -81.55 25.25 -9.19
CA GLN A 265 -82.52 26.14 -8.55
C GLN A 265 -82.79 27.42 -9.36
N ALA A 266 -81.77 27.97 -10.03
CA ALA A 266 -81.93 29.11 -10.93
C ALA A 266 -82.67 28.74 -12.21
N GLU A 267 -82.43 27.55 -12.77
CA GLU A 267 -83.17 27.01 -13.93
C GLU A 267 -84.63 26.72 -13.56
N GLU A 268 -84.90 26.08 -12.41
CA GLU A 268 -86.25 25.88 -11.89
C GLU A 268 -86.96 27.22 -11.57
N GLY A 269 -86.22 28.21 -11.06
CA GLY A 269 -86.71 29.57 -10.85
C GLY A 269 -87.03 30.30 -12.15
N ALA A 270 -86.17 30.17 -13.17
CA ALA A 270 -86.36 30.73 -14.50
C ALA A 270 -87.52 30.05 -15.24
N GLU A 271 -87.73 28.75 -15.06
CA GLU A 271 -88.86 28.03 -15.62
C GLU A 271 -90.19 28.45 -14.98
N ARG A 272 -90.21 28.67 -13.66
CA ARG A 272 -91.36 29.26 -12.96
C ARG A 272 -91.63 30.69 -13.42
N ALA A 273 -90.59 31.51 -13.62
CA ALA A 273 -90.72 32.87 -14.15
C ALA A 273 -91.22 32.87 -15.61
N ARG A 274 -90.78 31.93 -16.46
CA ARG A 274 -91.29 31.76 -17.82
C ARG A 274 -92.77 31.37 -17.83
N LYS A 275 -93.20 30.41 -17.00
CA LYS A 275 -94.63 30.07 -16.87
C LYS A 275 -95.46 31.28 -16.41
N GLN A 276 -94.98 32.05 -15.44
CA GLN A 276 -95.66 33.27 -15.00
C GLN A 276 -95.73 34.35 -16.10
N ALA A 277 -94.68 34.48 -16.92
CA ALA A 277 -94.68 35.40 -18.07
C ALA A 277 -95.63 34.94 -19.18
N GLU A 278 -95.71 33.64 -19.46
CA GLU A 278 -96.66 33.05 -20.41
C GLU A 278 -98.12 33.22 -19.95
N ASP A 279 -98.39 32.98 -18.66
CA ASP A 279 -99.71 33.21 -18.06
C ASP A 279 -100.11 34.69 -18.10
N ALA A 280 -99.16 35.61 -17.86
CA ALA A 280 -99.38 37.04 -17.99
C ALA A 280 -99.61 37.48 -19.45
N ALA A 281 -98.89 36.90 -20.41
CA ALA A 281 -99.09 37.15 -21.84
C ALA A 281 -100.46 36.63 -22.32
N ALA A 282 -100.90 35.46 -21.84
CA ALA A 282 -102.23 34.93 -22.11
C ALA A 282 -103.34 35.82 -21.52
N ALA A 283 -103.14 36.37 -20.32
CA ALA A 283 -104.06 37.34 -19.72
C ALA A 283 -104.11 38.66 -20.51
N ALA A 284 -102.97 39.17 -20.97
CA ALA A 284 -102.89 40.37 -21.81
C ALA A 284 -103.60 40.19 -23.16
N LYS A 285 -103.48 39.00 -23.78
CA LYS A 285 -104.18 38.68 -25.02
C LYS A 285 -105.71 38.67 -24.85
N ARG A 286 -106.22 38.08 -23.76
CA ARG A 286 -107.68 38.14 -23.44
C ARG A 286 -108.17 39.56 -23.19
N ALA A 287 -107.34 40.41 -22.57
CA ALA A 287 -107.68 41.83 -22.36
C ALA A 287 -107.72 42.63 -23.68
N ALA A 288 -106.81 42.32 -24.63
CA ALA A 288 -106.81 42.95 -25.96
C ALA A 288 -108.02 42.51 -26.81
N GLU A 289 -108.38 41.22 -26.78
CA GLU A 289 -109.57 40.68 -27.45
C GLU A 289 -110.87 41.28 -26.87
N ALA A 290 -110.94 41.49 -25.55
CA ALA A 290 -112.07 42.18 -24.91
C ALA A 290 -112.17 43.68 -25.27
N LYS A 291 -111.03 44.33 -25.55
CA LYS A 291 -110.98 45.73 -25.99
C LYS A 291 -111.44 45.87 -27.45
N ALA A 292 -111.00 44.97 -28.34
CA ALA A 292 -111.46 44.91 -29.73
C ALA A 292 -112.97 44.63 -29.84
N ALA A 293 -113.53 43.77 -28.98
CA ALA A 293 -114.97 43.52 -28.91
C ALA A 293 -115.78 44.75 -28.44
N ARG A 294 -115.23 45.57 -27.53
CA ARG A 294 -115.85 46.84 -27.12
C ARG A 294 -115.85 47.89 -28.22
N GLU A 295 -114.75 47.99 -28.96
CA GLU A 295 -114.63 48.95 -30.08
C GLU A 295 -115.57 48.58 -31.26
N ALA A 296 -115.77 47.28 -31.51
CA ALA A 296 -116.75 46.79 -32.48
C ALA A 296 -118.21 47.11 -32.07
N LEU A 297 -118.58 46.92 -30.80
CA LEU A 297 -119.91 47.24 -30.28
C LEU A 297 -120.22 48.75 -30.27
N THR A 298 -119.21 49.60 -30.08
CA THR A 298 -119.37 51.06 -30.18
C THR A 298 -119.58 51.53 -31.62
N ALA A 299 -118.98 50.86 -32.61
CA ALA A 299 -119.19 51.17 -34.02
C ALA A 299 -120.61 50.80 -34.49
N GLU A 300 -121.18 49.70 -34.01
CA GLU A 300 -122.58 49.32 -34.29
C GLU A 300 -123.60 50.29 -33.65
N LEU A 301 -123.32 50.81 -32.45
CA LEU A 301 -124.18 51.82 -31.79
C LEU A 301 -124.21 53.16 -32.52
N GLU A 302 -123.14 53.55 -33.22
CA GLU A 302 -123.11 54.76 -34.04
C GLU A 302 -123.77 54.57 -35.41
N GLY A 303 -123.75 53.35 -35.96
CA GLY A 303 -124.53 52.98 -37.14
C GLY A 303 -126.04 53.11 -36.91
N LEU A 304 -126.53 52.52 -35.81
CA LEU A 304 -127.96 52.55 -35.45
C LEU A 304 -128.49 53.97 -35.13
N ARG A 305 -127.65 54.87 -34.62
CA ARG A 305 -128.04 56.28 -34.37
C ARG A 305 -128.25 57.08 -35.67
N ARG A 306 -127.54 56.76 -36.74
CA ARG A 306 -127.73 57.43 -38.05
C ARG A 306 -129.00 56.94 -38.76
N GLU A 307 -129.34 55.67 -38.61
CA GLU A 307 -130.58 55.10 -39.15
C GLU A 307 -131.83 55.63 -38.41
N HIS A 308 -131.75 55.80 -37.08
CA HIS A 308 -132.83 56.40 -36.27
C HIS A 308 -133.09 57.89 -36.59
N ALA A 309 -132.04 58.67 -36.90
CA ALA A 309 -132.18 60.08 -37.28
C ALA A 309 -132.82 60.26 -38.67
N MET A 310 -132.60 59.31 -39.59
CA MET A 310 -133.21 59.34 -40.93
C MET A 310 -134.70 58.98 -40.90
N LEU A 311 -135.11 58.06 -40.02
CA LEU A 311 -136.52 57.68 -39.85
C LEU A 311 -137.33 58.76 -39.08
N HIS A 312 -136.70 59.48 -38.16
CA HIS A 312 -137.34 60.57 -37.41
C HIS A 312 -137.62 61.83 -38.26
N SER A 313 -136.78 62.11 -39.27
CA SER A 313 -137.01 63.25 -40.19
C SER A 313 -138.11 62.97 -41.23
N ALA A 314 -138.24 61.71 -41.69
CA ALA A 314 -139.34 61.26 -42.55
C ALA A 314 -140.71 61.24 -41.84
N PHE A 315 -140.73 61.02 -40.52
CA PHE A 315 -141.94 61.04 -39.70
C PHE A 315 -142.44 62.47 -39.38
N MET A 316 -141.53 63.43 -39.19
CA MET A 316 -141.90 64.83 -38.94
C MET A 316 -142.35 65.59 -40.20
N SER A 317 -141.87 65.21 -41.39
CA SER A 317 -142.22 65.87 -42.65
C SER A 317 -143.59 65.47 -43.23
N THR A 318 -144.18 64.38 -42.73
CA THR A 318 -145.48 63.85 -43.16
C THR A 318 -146.66 64.29 -42.29
N GLY A 319 -146.44 65.24 -41.37
CA GLY A 319 -147.53 65.96 -40.69
C GLY A 319 -148.03 65.34 -39.39
N GLY A 320 -147.28 64.39 -38.81
CA GLY A 320 -147.40 64.02 -37.39
C GLY A 320 -148.78 63.56 -36.91
N VAL A 321 -148.89 63.48 -35.58
CA VAL A 321 -149.94 62.77 -34.85
C VAL A 321 -151.36 63.33 -35.10
N ASP A 322 -151.49 64.59 -35.50
CA ASP A 322 -152.79 65.26 -35.69
C ASP A 322 -153.53 64.86 -36.98
N LYS A 323 -152.83 64.35 -38.01
CA LYS A 323 -153.49 63.83 -39.25
C LYS A 323 -153.96 62.37 -39.12
N GLN A 324 -153.37 61.58 -38.23
CA GLN A 324 -153.76 60.18 -38.01
C GLN A 324 -155.02 60.05 -37.13
N LEU A 325 -155.29 61.02 -36.25
CA LEU A 325 -156.52 61.09 -35.45
C LEU A 325 -157.78 61.43 -36.26
N ALA A 326 -157.66 62.09 -37.42
CA ALA A 326 -158.78 62.41 -38.30
C ALA A 326 -159.18 61.22 -39.22
N ALA A 327 -158.22 60.38 -39.62
CA ALA A 327 -158.48 59.23 -40.49
C ALA A 327 -159.14 58.03 -39.75
N ILE A 328 -158.86 57.87 -38.46
CA ILE A 328 -159.44 56.79 -37.61
C ILE A 328 -160.93 57.04 -37.31
N ARG A 329 -161.41 58.30 -37.36
CA ARG A 329 -162.85 58.62 -37.17
C ARG A 329 -163.72 58.42 -38.41
N ALA A 330 -163.15 58.29 -39.61
CA ALA A 330 -163.93 58.13 -40.85
C ALA A 330 -164.01 56.67 -41.34
N ALA A 331 -163.12 55.77 -40.89
CA ALA A 331 -163.03 54.40 -41.37
C ALA A 331 -163.75 53.34 -40.49
N ALA A 332 -164.63 53.77 -39.58
CA ALA A 332 -165.47 52.90 -38.76
C ALA A 332 -166.92 52.72 -39.29
N ALA A 333 -167.25 53.26 -40.46
CA ALA A 333 -168.59 53.10 -41.04
C ALA A 333 -168.63 53.22 -42.57
N SER A 334 -167.92 52.36 -43.31
CA SER A 334 -168.44 51.78 -44.57
C SER A 334 -167.37 51.06 -45.40
N SER A 335 -167.80 49.90 -45.90
CA SER A 335 -167.37 49.25 -47.13
C SER A 335 -166.14 48.34 -47.03
N ALA A 336 -166.32 47.02 -46.93
CA ALA A 336 -166.91 46.10 -47.92
C ALA A 336 -165.94 45.81 -49.07
N THR A 337 -165.52 44.54 -49.09
CA THR A 337 -165.26 43.70 -50.29
C THR A 337 -164.12 44.21 -51.20
N SER A 338 -163.09 43.44 -51.55
CA SER A 338 -163.20 42.17 -52.27
C SER A 338 -161.80 41.77 -52.77
N LEU A 339 -161.40 40.51 -52.54
CA LEU A 339 -160.62 39.61 -53.44
C LEU A 339 -159.18 40.03 -53.82
N ARG A 340 -158.13 39.20 -53.84
CA ARG A 340 -157.92 37.74 -53.96
C ARG A 340 -156.39 37.50 -53.75
N VAL A 341 -155.95 36.57 -52.90
CA VAL A 341 -155.55 35.15 -53.17
C VAL A 341 -154.03 34.91 -53.39
N GLY A 342 -153.50 34.00 -52.56
CA GLY A 342 -152.29 33.19 -52.73
C GLY A 342 -151.26 33.45 -51.62
N SER A 343 -150.81 32.52 -50.78
CA SER A 343 -150.95 31.05 -50.78
C SER A 343 -150.46 30.47 -49.44
N LYS A 344 -151.13 29.38 -49.02
CA LYS A 344 -150.65 28.23 -48.23
C LYS A 344 -150.64 28.33 -46.69
N ALA A 345 -151.28 27.33 -46.09
CA ALA A 345 -151.98 27.30 -44.81
C ALA A 345 -151.33 26.29 -43.83
N PRO A 346 -151.81 26.16 -42.57
CA PRO A 346 -150.94 26.32 -41.39
C PRO A 346 -151.14 25.21 -40.32
N ALA A 347 -150.65 25.50 -39.11
CA ALA A 347 -151.15 25.03 -37.83
C ALA A 347 -150.92 23.55 -37.40
N GLY A 348 -150.25 23.43 -36.26
CA GLY A 348 -150.31 22.31 -35.31
C GLY A 348 -149.68 22.77 -33.99
N THR A 349 -150.48 23.18 -33.01
CA THR A 349 -150.92 22.39 -31.84
C THR A 349 -149.89 22.24 -30.70
N ARG A 350 -150.11 23.03 -29.63
CA ARG A 350 -150.47 22.58 -28.27
C ARG A 350 -150.36 23.79 -27.33
N GLY A 351 -151.43 24.43 -26.86
CA GLY A 351 -152.80 23.91 -26.76
C GLY A 351 -152.84 22.79 -25.72
N GLY A 352 -152.67 23.12 -24.44
CA GLY A 352 -152.90 22.18 -23.35
C GLY A 352 -152.06 22.46 -22.12
N LEU A 353 -152.44 23.48 -21.34
CA LEU A 353 -152.32 23.59 -19.86
C LEU A 353 -152.44 25.06 -19.43
N ARG A 354 -153.65 25.63 -19.53
CA ARG A 354 -154.17 26.68 -18.63
C ARG A 354 -155.67 26.87 -18.86
N SER A 355 -156.38 25.75 -18.82
CA SER A 355 -157.81 25.65 -18.49
C SER A 355 -158.02 25.38 -16.99
N ARG A 356 -157.12 25.90 -16.14
CA ARG A 356 -157.15 25.77 -14.68
C ARG A 356 -156.81 27.11 -14.02
N GLY A 357 -157.83 27.95 -13.91
CA GLY A 357 -158.01 29.01 -12.90
C GLY A 357 -156.82 29.88 -12.49
N GLY A 358 -156.35 30.78 -13.35
CA GLY A 358 -155.58 31.96 -12.92
C GLY A 358 -155.25 32.94 -14.06
N HIS A 359 -155.11 34.23 -13.74
CA HIS A 359 -154.68 35.28 -14.67
C HIS A 359 -153.15 35.24 -14.96
N CYS A 360 -152.73 35.69 -16.15
CA CYS A 360 -151.31 35.83 -16.53
C CYS A 360 -150.81 37.27 -16.34
N LEU A 361 -149.63 37.46 -15.72
CA LEU A 361 -148.96 38.74 -15.52
C LEU A 361 -147.63 38.78 -16.30
N HIS A 362 -147.32 39.91 -16.96
CA HIS A 362 -146.10 40.09 -17.77
C HIS A 362 -145.21 41.22 -17.21
N ALA A 363 -143.90 41.10 -17.41
CA ALA A 363 -142.91 42.10 -16.99
C ALA A 363 -142.83 43.34 -17.91
N GLY A 364 -143.48 43.31 -19.08
CA GLY A 364 -143.55 44.44 -20.04
C GLY A 364 -144.67 44.26 -21.08
N PRO A 365 -145.04 45.32 -21.83
CA PRO A 365 -146.11 45.28 -22.83
C PRO A 365 -145.77 44.39 -24.04
N CYS A 366 -146.74 43.59 -24.48
CA CYS A 366 -146.61 42.59 -25.54
C CYS A 366 -146.56 43.24 -26.94
N ALA A 367 -145.39 43.72 -27.37
CA ALA A 367 -145.16 44.04 -28.77
C ALA A 367 -144.65 42.78 -29.48
N ALA A 368 -145.53 42.20 -30.30
CA ALA A 368 -145.33 41.06 -31.18
C ALA A 368 -143.87 40.78 -31.61
N SER A 369 -143.20 39.82 -30.96
CA SER A 369 -142.71 38.58 -31.57
C SER A 369 -141.58 37.94 -30.75
N ALA A 370 -142.00 36.99 -29.92
CA ALA A 370 -141.40 35.67 -29.72
C ALA A 370 -139.88 35.60 -29.49
N ASN A 371 -139.42 35.95 -28.29
CA ASN A 371 -138.42 35.15 -27.54
C ASN A 371 -138.24 35.55 -26.06
N ASP A 372 -139.17 36.29 -25.46
CA ASP A 372 -139.02 36.71 -24.07
C ASP A 372 -139.50 35.60 -23.10
N ILE A 373 -138.56 34.72 -22.74
CA ILE A 373 -138.77 33.64 -21.80
C ILE A 373 -138.41 34.18 -20.42
N ASN A 374 -139.37 34.71 -19.65
CA ASN A 374 -139.31 34.64 -18.19
C ASN A 374 -140.65 34.88 -17.45
N ARG A 375 -140.94 33.89 -16.58
CA ARG A 375 -141.75 33.87 -15.34
C ARG A 375 -143.29 33.97 -15.43
N LEU A 376 -143.94 32.82 -15.21
CA LEU A 376 -145.35 32.68 -14.84
C LEU A 376 -145.49 32.35 -13.35
N VAL A 377 -146.31 33.10 -12.60
CA VAL A 377 -146.76 32.79 -11.23
C VAL A 377 -148.28 32.59 -11.27
N ALA A 378 -148.83 31.58 -10.58
CA ALA A 378 -150.27 31.31 -10.54
C ALA A 378 -150.92 31.94 -9.29
N VAL A 379 -152.07 32.59 -9.45
CA VAL A 379 -152.93 33.10 -8.36
C VAL A 379 -154.34 32.50 -8.53
N PRO A 380 -154.93 31.85 -7.50
CA PRO A 380 -156.24 31.20 -7.59
C PRO A 380 -157.42 32.21 -7.57
N TYR A 381 -158.54 31.84 -8.21
CA TYR A 381 -159.73 32.68 -8.41
C TYR A 381 -160.67 32.86 -7.20
N GLU A 382 -160.38 32.24 -6.06
CA GLU A 382 -161.34 32.17 -4.93
C GLU A 382 -161.18 33.29 -3.88
N GLY A 383 -160.42 34.35 -4.18
CA GLY A 383 -160.27 35.52 -3.31
C GLY A 383 -160.70 36.80 -4.01
N SER A 384 -161.36 37.71 -3.29
CA SER A 384 -161.87 39.00 -3.79
C SER A 384 -160.83 39.80 -4.61
N ILE A 385 -161.34 40.59 -5.56
CA ILE A 385 -160.62 41.51 -6.48
C ILE A 385 -159.54 42.35 -5.77
N GLU A 386 -159.71 42.64 -4.48
CA GLU A 386 -158.75 43.38 -3.63
C GLU A 386 -157.37 42.69 -3.50
N GLY A 387 -157.31 41.35 -3.60
CA GLY A 387 -156.03 40.61 -3.58
C GLY A 387 -155.21 40.76 -4.87
N LEU A 388 -155.88 40.99 -6.01
CA LEU A 388 -155.21 41.15 -7.31
C LEU A 388 -154.54 42.53 -7.42
N GLU A 389 -155.15 43.57 -6.87
CA GLU A 389 -154.62 44.94 -6.89
C GLU A 389 -153.33 45.09 -6.08
N ALA A 390 -153.21 44.38 -4.95
CA ALA A 390 -152.03 44.44 -4.09
C ALA A 390 -150.76 43.88 -4.79
N VAL A 391 -150.93 42.81 -5.58
CA VAL A 391 -149.83 42.14 -6.31
C VAL A 391 -149.33 43.00 -7.49
N VAL A 392 -150.26 43.65 -8.21
CA VAL A 392 -149.92 44.56 -9.32
C VAL A 392 -149.16 45.80 -8.81
N ARG A 393 -149.52 46.35 -7.64
CA ARG A 393 -148.86 47.55 -7.08
C ARG A 393 -147.46 47.28 -6.51
N GLN A 394 -147.18 46.10 -5.95
CA GLN A 394 -145.89 45.84 -5.30
C GLN A 394 -144.80 45.30 -6.24
N GLN A 395 -145.16 44.55 -7.30
CA GLN A 395 -144.17 43.82 -8.10
C GLN A 395 -143.86 44.44 -9.48
N LYS A 396 -144.37 45.65 -9.78
CA LYS A 396 -144.15 46.36 -11.06
C LYS A 396 -144.41 45.47 -12.31
N VAL A 397 -145.44 44.64 -12.24
CA VAL A 397 -145.87 43.73 -13.33
C VAL A 397 -147.19 44.22 -13.91
N PHE A 398 -147.36 44.07 -15.22
CA PHE A 398 -148.50 44.55 -15.99
C PHE A 398 -149.47 43.41 -16.31
N LEU A 399 -150.77 43.65 -16.13
CA LEU A 399 -151.83 42.77 -16.66
C LEU A 399 -151.87 42.96 -18.18
N CYS A 400 -151.60 41.89 -18.94
CA CYS A 400 -151.64 41.93 -20.39
C CYS A 400 -153.10 41.98 -20.87
N THR A 401 -153.49 43.07 -21.53
CA THR A 401 -154.84 43.26 -22.07
C THR A 401 -155.17 42.32 -23.22
N ASP A 402 -154.16 41.78 -23.93
CA ASP A 402 -154.37 40.80 -25.01
C ASP A 402 -154.73 39.40 -24.49
N CYS A 403 -154.33 39.06 -23.26
CA CYS A 403 -154.77 37.83 -22.58
C CYS A 403 -156.16 37.96 -21.93
N ILE A 404 -156.70 39.17 -21.83
CA ILE A 404 -158.07 39.44 -21.35
C ILE A 404 -159.05 39.55 -22.53
N ALA A 405 -158.58 39.89 -23.73
CA ALA A 405 -159.42 40.15 -24.90
C ALA A 405 -159.76 38.91 -25.76
N THR A 406 -159.17 37.74 -25.51
CA THR A 406 -159.38 36.51 -26.32
C THR A 406 -160.49 35.57 -25.81
N ASP A 407 -161.37 36.06 -24.92
CA ASP A 407 -162.47 35.30 -24.32
C ASP A 407 -163.83 35.43 -25.02
N GLY A 408 -163.91 35.88 -26.29
CA GLY A 408 -165.22 35.99 -26.94
C GLY A 408 -165.29 36.36 -28.42
N SER A 409 -164.80 35.50 -29.32
CA SER A 409 -165.24 35.33 -30.73
C SER A 409 -164.15 34.52 -31.45
N GLY A 410 -164.34 33.33 -31.99
CA GLY A 410 -165.51 32.91 -32.76
C GLY A 410 -165.21 33.13 -34.24
N PHE A 411 -165.00 32.02 -34.94
CA PHE A 411 -165.54 31.81 -36.28
C PHE A 411 -164.59 32.01 -37.49
N LEU A 412 -164.40 30.87 -38.16
CA LEU A 412 -164.09 30.66 -39.58
C LEU A 412 -162.64 30.78 -40.03
N GLY A 413 -161.92 29.70 -39.76
CA GLY A 413 -161.45 28.84 -40.85
C GLY A 413 -160.50 29.46 -41.88
N ALA A 414 -159.21 29.49 -41.54
CA ALA A 414 -158.08 29.03 -42.38
C ALA A 414 -156.82 28.92 -41.51
#